data_AF-A0A2A8S9S1-F1
#
_entry.id   AF-A0A2A8S9S1-F1
#
_cell.length_a   1.000
_cell.length_b   1.000
_cell.length_c   1.000
_cell.angle_alpha   90.00
_cell.angle_beta   90.00
_cell.angle_gamma   90.00
#
_symmetry.space_group_name_H-M   'P 1'
#
loop_
_entity.id
_entity.type
_entity.pdbx_description
1 polymer ?
#
loop_
_entity_poly.entity_id
_entity_poly.type
_entity_poly.pdbx_seq_one_letter_code
_entity_poly.pdbx_strand_id
1 'polypeptide(L)' 'MWYEWIKDWYSKGFYTKEEVKVFVKAGWITAEEYKDITGDDYVA' A
#
# COMPACT_ATOMS: atom_id res chain seq x y z
N MET A 1 -12.26 -0.47 -1.93
CA MET A 1 -12.07 -1.32 -3.13
C MET A 1 -10.60 -1.45 -3.53
N TRP A 2 -9.83 -0.36 -3.68
CA TRP A 2 -8.39 -0.45 -4.01
C TRP A 2 -7.54 -1.04 -2.88
N TYR A 3 -7.79 -0.62 -1.64
CA TYR A 3 -7.08 -1.11 -0.46
C TYR A 3 -7.09 -2.64 -0.32
N GLU A 4 -8.26 -3.29 -0.44
CA GLU A 4 -8.37 -4.74 -0.28
C GLU A 4 -7.59 -5.50 -1.36
N TRP A 5 -7.64 -5.03 -2.61
CA TRP A 5 -6.82 -5.58 -3.69
C TRP A 5 -5.33 -5.37 -3.42
N ILE A 6 -4.89 -4.16 -3.11
CA ILE A 6 -3.47 -3.89 -2.86
C ILE A 6 -2.97 -4.71 -1.67
N LYS A 7 -3.78 -4.86 -0.61
CA LYS A 7 -3.46 -5.69 0.56
C LYS A 7 -3.31 -7.17 0.22
N ASP A 8 -4.25 -7.75 -0.52
CA ASP A 8 -4.21 -9.15 -0.94
C ASP A 8 -2.98 -9.43 -1.82
N TRP A 9 -2.71 -8.54 -2.77
CA TRP A 9 -1.58 -8.67 -3.69
C TRP A 9 -0.23 -8.44 -3.00
N TYR A 10 -0.14 -7.50 -2.06
CA TYR A 10 1.04 -7.29 -1.23
C TYR A 10 1.32 -8.51 -0.34
N SER A 11 0.28 -9.08 0.29
CA SER A 11 0.38 -10.31 1.09
C SER A 11 0.87 -11.51 0.27
N LYS A 12 0.50 -11.56 -1.02
CA LYS A 12 0.98 -12.57 -1.97
C LYS A 12 2.39 -12.28 -2.52
N GLY A 13 3.01 -11.16 -2.14
CA GLY A 13 4.36 -10.78 -2.56
C GLY A 13 4.44 -10.18 -3.97
N PHE A 14 3.32 -9.76 -4.57
CA PHE A 14 3.33 -9.11 -5.88
C PHE A 14 3.80 -7.66 -5.83
N TYR A 15 3.70 -7.02 -4.66
CA TYR A 15 4.08 -5.63 -4.48
C TYR A 15 5.13 -5.49 -3.38
N THR A 16 6.09 -4.62 -3.64
CA THR A 16 7.04 -4.12 -2.64
C THR A 16 6.49 -2.90 -1.92
N LYS A 17 7.08 -2.56 -0.77
CA LYS A 17 6.72 -1.36 -0.01
C LYS A 17 6.83 -0.08 -0.84
N GLU A 18 7.75 -0.03 -1.80
CA GLU A 18 7.93 1.13 -2.69
C GLU A 18 6.78 1.27 -3.70
N GLU A 19 6.31 0.16 -4.27
CA GLU A 19 5.13 0.15 -5.15
C GLU A 19 3.87 0.57 -4.38
N VAL A 20 3.72 0.13 -3.13
CA VAL A 20 2.59 0.57 -2.30
C VAL A 20 2.64 2.07 -2.02
N LYS A 21 3.83 2.71 -1.96
CA LYS A 21 3.95 4.18 -1.88
C LYS A 21 3.44 4.88 -3.14
N VAL A 22 3.63 4.28 -4.32
CA VAL A 22 3.11 4.83 -5.57
C VAL A 22 1.59 4.86 -5.56
N PHE A 23 0.93 3.86 -4.98
CA PHE A 23 -0.53 3.86 -4.82
C PHE A 23 -1.04 4.94 -3.87
N VAL A 24 -0.25 5.30 -2.84
CA VAL A 24 -0.53 6.48 -2.00
C VAL A 24 -0.41 7.76 -2.82
N LYS A 25 0.69 7.91 -3.59
CA LYS A 25 0.92 9.11 -4.44
C LYS A 25 -0.14 9.23 -5.55
N ALA A 26 -0.67 8.12 -6.05
CA ALA A 26 -1.75 8.08 -7.02
C ALA A 26 -3.14 8.33 -6.41
N GLY A 27 -3.26 8.41 -5.07
CA GLY A 27 -4.52 8.63 -4.37
C GLY A 27 -5.44 7.40 -4.34
N TRP A 28 -4.90 6.20 -4.58
CA TRP A 28 -5.68 4.96 -4.55
C TRP A 28 -5.89 4.45 -3.12
N ILE A 29 -4.92 4.73 -2.25
CA ILE A 29 -4.95 4.44 -0.81
C ILE A 29 -4.38 5.63 -0.03
N THR A 30 -4.69 5.68 1.25
CA THR A 30 -4.19 6.67 2.21
C THR A 30 -2.88 6.23 2.85
N ALA A 31 -2.20 7.16 3.53
CA ALA A 31 -1.01 6.86 4.33
C ALA A 31 -1.30 5.89 5.49
N GLU A 32 -2.51 5.93 6.04
CA GLU A 32 -2.95 5.01 7.09
C GLU A 32 -3.14 3.59 6.54
N GLU A 33 -3.75 3.48 5.36
CA GLU A 33 -3.90 2.20 4.65
C GLU A 33 -2.55 1.62 4.21
N TYR A 34 -1.60 2.47 3.79
CA TYR A 34 -0.21 2.05 3.54
C TYR A 34 0.41 1.39 4.77
N LYS A 35 0.23 2.02 5.95
CA LYS A 35 0.76 1.50 7.21
C LYS A 35 0.11 0.18 7.60
N ASP A 36 -1.20 0.03 7.37
CA ASP A 36 -1.90 -1.23 7.61
C ASP A 36 -1.43 -2.35 6.67
N ILE A 37 -1.18 -2.05 5.40
CA ILE A 37 -0.72 -3.04 4.40
C ILE A 37 0.74 -3.45 4.67
N THR A 38 1.62 -2.48 4.89
CA THR A 38 3.07 -2.69 4.90
C THR A 38 3.67 -2.88 6.29
N GLY A 39 2.98 -2.42 7.33
CA GLY A 39 3.47 -2.33 8.71
C GLY A 39 4.35 -1.12 9.00
N ASP A 40 4.68 -0.30 8.00
CA ASP A 40 5.58 0.84 8.11
C ASP A 40 4.85 2.17 7.93
N ASP A 41 5.32 3.20 8.62
CA ASP A 41 4.85 4.56 8.38
C ASP A 41 5.18 5.02 6.96
N TYR A 42 4.20 5.65 6.31
CA TYR A 42 4.40 6.24 4.99
C TYR A 42 5.37 7.44 5.08
N VAL A 43 6.59 7.24 4.60
CA VAL A 43 7.58 8.31 4.40
C VAL A 43 7.62 8.67 2.92
N ALA A 44 7.20 9.91 2.61
CA ALA A 44 7.02 10.45 1.26
C ALA A 44 8.31 10.51 0.42
#